data_AF-A0A1G2MS02-F1
#
_entry.id   AF-A0A1G2MS02-F1
#
_cell.length_a   1.000
_cell.length_b   1.000
_cell.length_c   1.000
_cell.angle_alpha   90.00
_cell.angle_beta   90.00
_cell.angle_gamma   90.00
#
_symmetry.space_group_name_H-M   'P 1'
#
loop_
_entity.id
_entity.type
_entity.pdbx_description
1 polymer ?
#
loop_
_entity_poly.entity_id
_entity_poly.type
_entity_poly.pdbx_seq_one_letter_code
_entity_poly.pdbx_strand_id
1 'polypeptide(L)'
;MWGVFLSLFSVSLFVILVVQLNTQNMFQKIEKTVGVSDFRTDLPAYLKRAKEKPLVITTARGGEPYVLLSADAYNKLVEEREDDIDASELTRLVKENKHKSKIAWR
;
A
#
# COMPACT_ATOMS: atom_id res chain seq x y z
N MET A 1 -5.70 -14.26 -41.15
CA MET A 1 -4.66 -13.52 -40.39
C MET A 1 -5.33 -12.49 -39.46
N TRP A 2 -5.91 -12.92 -38.33
CA TRP A 2 -6.58 -12.03 -37.35
C TRP A 2 -6.06 -12.21 -35.91
N GLY A 3 -5.09 -13.11 -35.69
CA GLY A 3 -4.65 -13.53 -34.36
C GLY A 3 -3.63 -12.62 -33.67
N VAL A 4 -3.10 -11.60 -34.35
CA VAL A 4 -2.02 -10.74 -33.79
C VAL A 4 -2.57 -9.44 -33.18
N PHE A 5 -3.77 -9.00 -33.59
CA PHE A 5 -4.36 -7.74 -33.11
C PHE A 5 -4.99 -7.82 -31.71
N LEU A 6 -5.43 -9.01 -31.28
CA LEU A 6 -5.99 -9.21 -29.93
C LEU A 6 -4.92 -9.29 -28.82
N SER A 7 -3.69 -9.69 -29.18
CA SER A 7 -2.58 -9.80 -28.23
C SER A 7 -2.08 -8.42 -27.76
N LEU A 8 -1.98 -7.46 -28.66
CA LEU A 8 -1.48 -6.12 -28.34
C LEU A 8 -2.47 -5.29 -27.50
N PHE A 9 -3.78 -5.49 -27.71
CA PHE A 9 -4.81 -4.84 -26.89
C PHE A 9 -4.79 -5.35 -25.44
N SER A 10 -4.57 -6.65 -25.24
CA SER A 10 -4.49 -7.23 -23.89
C SER A 10 -3.27 -6.76 -23.11
N VAL A 11 -2.11 -6.65 -23.77
CA VAL A 11 -0.88 -6.18 -23.11
C VAL A 11 -0.97 -4.67 -22.82
N SER A 12 -1.54 -3.88 -23.73
CA SER A 12 -1.68 -2.44 -23.52
C SER A 12 -2.67 -2.11 -22.39
N LEU A 13 -3.80 -2.83 -22.28
CA LEU A 13 -4.73 -2.68 -21.16
C LEU A 13 -4.09 -3.11 -19.83
N PHE A 14 -3.27 -4.15 -19.84
CA PHE A 14 -2.56 -4.62 -18.65
C PHE A 14 -1.50 -3.63 -18.18
N VAL A 15 -0.76 -3.00 -19.10
CA VAL A 15 0.20 -1.93 -18.77
C VAL A 15 -0.54 -0.70 -18.23
N ILE A 16 -1.68 -0.32 -18.79
CA ILE A 16 -2.47 0.82 -18.28
C ILE A 16 -3.05 0.52 -16.89
N LEU A 17 -3.50 -0.72 -16.63
CA LEU A 17 -3.98 -1.13 -15.31
C LEU A 17 -2.86 -1.16 -14.26
N VAL A 18 -1.68 -1.69 -14.62
CA VAL A 18 -0.49 -1.71 -13.74
C VAL A 18 0.03 -0.30 -13.47
N VAL A 19 0.01 0.59 -14.48
CA VAL A 19 0.38 2.00 -14.30
C VAL A 19 -0.65 2.73 -13.43
N GLN A 20 -1.95 2.47 -13.56
CA GLN A 20 -2.96 3.08 -12.69
C GLN A 20 -2.90 2.59 -11.24
N LEU A 21 -2.57 1.31 -10.99
CA LEU A 21 -2.35 0.80 -9.63
C LEU A 21 -1.09 1.42 -8.99
N ASN A 22 -0.03 1.63 -9.76
CA ASN A 22 1.21 2.22 -9.26
C ASN A 22 1.10 3.74 -8.98
N THR A 23 0.03 4.40 -9.45
CA THR A 23 -0.16 5.86 -9.30
C THR A 23 -1.05 6.24 -8.11
N GLN A 24 -1.71 5.29 -7.44
CA GLN A 24 -2.53 5.56 -6.24
C GLN A 24 -1.72 5.49 -4.94
N ASN A 25 -0.53 4.89 -4.96
CA ASN A 25 0.45 4.97 -3.87
C ASN A 25 1.23 6.29 -3.92
N MET A 26 0.51 7.41 -4.05
CA MET A 26 1.06 8.68 -3.59
C MET A 26 1.27 8.52 -2.09
N PHE A 27 2.50 8.23 -1.69
CA PHE A 27 3.01 8.64 -0.39
C PHE A 27 2.74 10.14 -0.28
N GLN A 28 1.56 10.49 0.23
CA GLN A 28 1.23 11.87 0.52
C GLN A 28 2.31 12.32 1.49
N LYS A 29 3.07 13.32 1.05
CA LYS A 29 4.09 13.97 1.87
C LYS A 29 3.48 14.19 3.25
N ILE A 30 4.05 13.55 4.27
CA ILE A 30 3.58 13.71 5.64
C ILE A 30 3.84 15.17 6.00
N GLU A 31 2.78 15.98 5.96
CA GLU A 31 2.88 17.45 5.94
C GLU A 31 3.34 18.02 7.28
N LYS A 32 3.20 17.26 8.39
CA LYS A 32 3.45 17.83 9.71
C LYS A 32 3.97 16.82 10.73
N THR A 33 5.20 17.05 11.13
CA THR A 33 5.78 16.48 12.35
C THR A 33 5.32 17.31 13.55
N VAL A 34 4.78 16.65 14.58
CA VAL A 34 4.25 17.28 15.79
C VAL A 34 5.04 16.78 16.99
N GLY A 35 5.44 17.69 17.89
CA GLY A 35 6.08 17.28 19.14
C GLY A 35 5.07 16.58 20.07
N VAL A 36 5.51 15.56 20.79
CA VAL A 36 4.65 14.82 21.74
C VAL A 36 3.98 15.73 22.79
N SER A 37 4.64 16.82 23.20
CA SER A 37 4.08 17.81 24.14
C SER A 37 2.90 18.58 23.53
N ASP A 38 3.04 19.02 22.27
CA ASP A 38 1.98 19.73 21.55
C ASP A 38 0.82 18.80 21.25
N PHE A 39 1.13 17.55 20.88
CA PHE A 39 0.13 16.51 20.66
C PHE A 39 -0.72 16.25 21.92
N ARG A 40 -0.09 16.21 23.10
CA ARG A 40 -0.81 16.03 24.38
C ARG A 40 -1.65 17.23 24.77
N THR A 41 -1.18 18.44 24.44
CA THR A 41 -1.89 19.69 24.77
C THR A 41 -3.21 19.80 24.01
N ASP A 42 -3.25 19.36 22.75
CA ASP A 42 -4.44 19.46 21.90
C ASP A 42 -4.82 18.12 21.24
N LEU A 43 -4.93 17.09 22.10
CA LEU A 43 -5.20 15.72 21.67
C LEU A 43 -6.44 15.59 20.75
N PRO A 44 -7.60 16.21 21.08
CA PRO A 44 -8.80 16.05 20.25
C PRO A 44 -8.62 16.59 18.82
N ALA A 45 -7.95 17.73 18.65
CA ALA A 45 -7.75 18.30 17.32
C ALA A 45 -6.77 17.49 16.49
N TYR A 46 -5.73 16.91 17.11
CA TYR A 46 -4.79 16.04 16.40
C TYR A 46 -5.41 14.68 16.05
N LEU A 47 -6.24 14.10 16.92
CA LEU A 47 -7.00 12.88 16.59
C LEU A 47 -7.98 13.13 15.43
N LYS A 48 -8.64 14.29 15.39
CA LYS A 48 -9.50 14.66 14.26
C LYS A 48 -8.69 14.78 12.96
N ARG A 49 -7.52 15.42 13.01
CA ARG A 49 -6.62 15.55 11.85
C ARG A 49 -6.07 14.20 11.37
N ALA A 50 -5.74 13.30 12.30
CA ALA A 50 -5.25 11.95 11.99
C ALA A 50 -6.25 11.08 11.22
N LYS A 51 -7.56 11.41 11.29
CA LYS A 51 -8.59 10.73 10.49
C LYS A 51 -8.50 11.07 9.00
N GLU A 52 -8.06 12.27 8.68
CA GLU A 52 -7.97 12.76 7.31
C GLU A 52 -6.60 12.43 6.69
N LYS A 53 -5.53 12.57 7.47
CA LYS A 53 -4.14 12.36 7.02
C LYS A 53 -3.26 11.79 8.14
N PRO A 54 -2.28 10.93 7.83
CA PRO A 54 -1.30 10.45 8.81
C PRO A 54 -0.50 11.60 9.45
N LEU A 55 -0.27 11.50 10.76
CA LEU A 55 0.52 12.44 11.54
C LEU A 55 1.76 11.76 12.10
N VAL A 56 2.92 12.41 12.02
CA VAL A 56 4.14 11.94 12.66
C VAL A 56 4.34 12.68 13.97
N ILE A 57 4.48 11.93 15.05
CA ILE A 57 4.68 12.43 16.41
C ILE A 57 6.14 12.18 16.79
N THR A 58 6.92 13.24 16.99
CA THR A 58 8.31 13.12 17.43
C THR A 58 8.46 13.29 18.94
N THR A 59 9.42 12.55 19.49
CA THR A 59 9.84 12.73 20.88
C THR A 59 11.07 13.64 20.91
N ALA A 60 11.14 14.53 21.91
CA ALA A 60 12.19 15.54 22.01
C ALA A 60 13.59 14.97 22.39
N ARG A 61 13.71 13.66 22.65
CA ARG A 61 14.92 13.04 23.23
C ARG A 61 15.46 11.88 22.38
N GLY A 62 15.52 12.05 21.06
CA GLY A 62 16.11 11.05 20.16
C GLY A 62 15.39 9.69 20.16
N GLY A 63 14.17 9.62 20.69
CA GLY A 63 13.33 8.45 20.58
C GLY A 63 12.70 8.37 19.20
N GLU A 64 12.36 7.15 18.80
CA GLU A 64 11.75 6.89 17.50
C GLU A 64 10.43 7.68 17.33
N PRO A 65 10.18 8.22 16.13
CA PRO A 65 8.93 8.89 15.84
C PRO A 65 7.78 7.87 15.77
N TYR A 66 6.61 8.27 16.22
CA TYR A 66 5.38 7.50 16.08
C TYR A 66 4.57 8.00 14.88
N VAL A 67 3.89 7.10 14.19
CA VAL A 67 2.92 7.48 13.15
C VAL A 67 1.52 7.21 13.69
N LEU A 68 0.69 8.25 13.68
CA LEU A 68 -0.72 8.17 14.02
C LEU A 68 -1.53 8.26 12.72
N LEU A 69 -2.40 7.28 12.50
CA LEU A 69 -3.31 7.22 11.37
C LEU A 69 -4.66 6.63 11.81
N SER A 70 -5.69 6.78 10.98
CA SER A 70 -6.97 6.12 11.23
C SER A 70 -6.84 4.60 11.11
N ALA A 71 -7.73 3.88 11.82
CA ALA A 71 -7.81 2.42 11.71
C ALA A 71 -8.10 1.99 10.27
N ASP A 72 -8.99 2.70 9.57
CA ASP A 72 -9.32 2.40 8.17
C ASP A 72 -8.11 2.55 7.24
N ALA A 73 -7.31 3.61 7.42
CA ALA A 73 -6.09 3.80 6.65
C ALA A 73 -5.04 2.73 6.98
N TYR A 74 -4.97 2.30 8.24
CA TYR A 74 -4.04 1.25 8.65
C TYR A 74 -4.42 -0.10 8.01
N ASN A 75 -5.69 -0.49 8.14
CA ASN A 75 -6.20 -1.73 7.57
C ASN A 75 -5.98 -1.77 6.06
N LYS A 76 -6.26 -0.68 5.36
CA LYS A 76 -6.02 -0.58 3.91
C LYS A 76 -4.55 -0.82 3.54
N LEU A 77 -3.61 -0.23 4.29
CA LEU A 77 -2.17 -0.43 4.05
C LEU A 77 -1.73 -1.88 4.33
N VAL A 78 -2.35 -2.53 5.32
CA VAL A 78 -2.09 -3.94 5.62
C VAL A 78 -2.64 -4.83 4.50
N GLU A 79 -3.89 -4.62 4.09
CA GLU A 79 -4.53 -5.35 2.98
C GLU A 79 -3.71 -5.23 1.70
N GLU A 80 -3.30 -4.02 1.31
CA GLU A 80 -2.46 -3.80 0.12
C GLU A 80 -1.12 -4.55 0.23
N ARG A 81 -0.54 -4.61 1.43
CA ARG A 81 0.72 -5.32 1.65
C ARG A 81 0.55 -6.84 1.59
N GLU A 82 -0.55 -7.36 2.11
CA GLU A 82 -0.88 -8.79 2.04
C GLU A 82 -1.16 -9.21 0.60
N ASP A 83 -1.94 -8.42 -0.15
CA ASP A 83 -2.21 -8.64 -1.57
C ASP A 83 -0.92 -8.67 -2.40
N ASP A 84 0.04 -7.79 -2.12
CA ASP A 84 1.35 -7.77 -2.79
C ASP A 84 2.16 -9.04 -2.50
N ILE A 85 2.14 -9.53 -1.26
CA ILE A 85 2.82 -10.77 -0.86
C ILE A 85 2.17 -11.96 -1.58
N ASP A 86 0.85 -12.03 -1.57
CA ASP A 86 0.09 -13.10 -2.20
C ASP A 86 0.29 -13.11 -3.72
N ALA A 87 0.28 -11.93 -4.37
CA ALA A 87 0.56 -11.80 -5.79
C ALA A 87 1.98 -12.26 -6.15
N SER A 88 2.96 -11.91 -5.32
CA SER A 88 4.35 -12.35 -5.48
C SER A 88 4.47 -13.88 -5.34
N GLU A 89 3.82 -14.45 -4.33
CA GLU A 89 3.86 -15.89 -4.06
C GLU A 89 3.12 -16.68 -5.16
N LEU A 90 1.96 -16.19 -5.62
CA LEU A 90 1.24 -16.77 -6.76
C LEU A 90 2.09 -16.73 -8.03
N THR A 91 2.77 -15.60 -8.28
CA THR A 91 3.69 -15.45 -9.42
C THR A 91 4.83 -16.46 -9.34
N ARG A 92 5.40 -16.66 -8.15
CA ARG A 92 6.44 -17.67 -7.88
C ARG A 92 5.91 -19.08 -8.17
N LEU A 93 4.75 -19.44 -7.64
CA LEU A 93 4.13 -20.77 -7.80
C LEU A 93 3.79 -21.08 -9.27
N VAL A 94 3.24 -20.11 -10.01
CA VAL A 94 2.94 -20.27 -11.44
C VAL A 94 4.22 -20.48 -12.25
N LYS A 95 5.29 -19.74 -11.93
CA LYS A 95 6.58 -19.89 -12.60
C LYS A 95 7.21 -21.26 -12.34
N GLU A 96 7.17 -21.73 -11.10
CA GLU A 96 7.74 -23.03 -10.71
C GLU A 96 6.92 -24.23 -11.21
N ASN A 97 5.61 -24.05 -11.45
CA ASN A 97 4.70 -25.13 -11.81
C ASN A 97 4.07 -24.96 -13.21
N LYS A 98 4.73 -24.22 -14.11
CA LYS A 98 4.27 -23.85 -15.46
C LYS A 98 3.73 -25.00 -16.33
N HIS A 99 4.07 -26.25 -16.02
CA HIS A 99 3.66 -27.45 -16.75
C HIS A 99 2.79 -28.43 -15.93
N LYS A 100 2.40 -28.06 -14.71
CA LYS A 100 1.53 -28.89 -13.86
C LYS A 100 0.11 -28.35 -13.91
N SER A 101 -0.85 -29.25 -14.14
CA SER A 101 -2.28 -28.92 -14.16
C SER A 101 -2.86 -28.64 -12.77
N LYS A 102 -2.16 -29.05 -11.70
CA LYS A 102 -2.54 -28.82 -10.31
C LYS A 102 -1.31 -28.48 -9.47
N ILE A 103 -1.43 -27.45 -8.66
CA ILE A 103 -0.46 -27.08 -7.62
C ILE A 103 -1.04 -27.57 -6.30
N ALA A 104 -0.33 -28.45 -5.61
CA ALA A 104 -0.77 -28.96 -4.31
C ALA A 104 -0.55 -27.89 -3.25
N TRP A 105 -1.59 -27.56 -2.50
CA TRP A 105 -1.51 -26.71 -1.31
C TRP A 105 -0.87 -27.52 -0.18
N ARG A 106 0.08 -26.93 0.54
CA ARG A 106 0.68 -27.49 1.76
C ARG A 106 0.04 -26.87 2.98
#